data_AF-E7CN55-F1
#
_entry.id   AF-E7CN55-F1
#
_cell.length_a   1.000
_cell.length_b   1.000
_cell.length_c   1.000
_cell.angle_alpha   90.00
_cell.angle_beta   90.00
_cell.angle_gamma   90.00
#
_symmetry.space_group_name_H-M   'P 1'
#
loop_
_entity.id
_entity.type
_entity.pdbx_description
1 polymer ?
#
loop_
_entity_poly.entity_id
_entity_poly.type
_entity_poly.pdbx_seq_one_letter_code
_entity_poly.pdbx_strand_id
1 'polypeptide(L)' 'VLFGHYDEMVSRYFGEDMTYMDLISHGDIWLLRYDFVFEYPKPIMPNMVFIGGINCADSA' A
#
# COMPACT_ATOMS: atom_id res chain seq x y z
N VAL A 1 15.78 -3.16 5.27
CA VAL A 1 14.78 -2.10 4.98
C VAL A 1 13.73 -2.73 4.09
N LEU A 2 12.47 -2.85 4.56
CA LEU A 2 11.43 -3.69 3.93
C LEU A 2 11.19 -3.39 2.45
N PHE A 3 11.48 -2.16 2.01
CA PHE A 3 11.25 -1.69 0.64
C PHE A 3 12.51 -1.21 -0.09
N GLY A 4 13.72 -1.47 0.45
CA GLY A 4 14.96 -0.94 -0.11
C GLY A 4 15.24 -1.36 -1.56
N HIS A 5 14.65 -2.47 -2.01
CA HIS A 5 14.73 -2.93 -3.40
C HIS A 5 14.03 -1.99 -4.40
N TYR A 6 13.10 -1.14 -3.95
CA TYR A 6 12.35 -0.23 -4.81
C TYR A 6 12.92 1.19 -4.82
N ASP A 7 13.81 1.53 -3.89
CA ASP A 7 14.36 2.89 -3.77
C ASP A 7 15.11 3.32 -5.04
N GLU A 8 15.87 2.43 -5.68
CA GLU A 8 16.55 2.72 -6.95
C GLU A 8 15.57 3.03 -8.09
N MET A 9 14.45 2.31 -8.14
CA MET A 9 13.40 2.57 -9.12
C MET A 9 12.73 3.91 -8.86
N VAL A 10 12.41 4.20 -7.59
CA VAL A 10 11.77 5.46 -7.23
C VAL A 10 12.68 6.64 -7.52
N SER A 11 13.96 6.56 -7.13
CA SER A 11 14.91 7.64 -7.39
C SER A 11 15.08 7.92 -8.88
N ARG A 12 15.08 6.86 -9.70
CA ARG A 12 15.19 6.96 -11.16
C ARG A 12 14.00 7.65 -11.85
N TYR A 13 12.78 7.49 -11.34
CA TYR A 13 11.58 7.97 -12.03
C TYR A 13 10.86 9.14 -11.34
N PHE A 14 11.07 9.32 -10.03
CA PHE A 14 10.33 10.29 -9.22
C PHE A 14 11.23 11.35 -8.55
N GLY A 15 12.56 11.22 -8.66
CA GLY A 15 13.53 12.22 -8.20
C GLY A 15 14.66 11.60 -7.38
N GLU A 16 15.89 12.08 -7.57
CA GLU A 16 17.14 11.46 -7.09
C GLU A 16 17.18 11.22 -5.56
N ASP A 17 16.45 12.03 -4.79
CA ASP A 17 16.41 11.98 -3.32
C ASP A 17 15.13 11.33 -2.74
N MET A 18 14.29 10.69 -3.55
CA MET A 18 13.04 10.08 -3.08
C MET A 18 13.19 8.57 -2.83
N THR A 19 12.85 8.13 -1.62
CA THR A 19 12.75 6.70 -1.29
C THR A 19 11.37 6.14 -1.61
N TYR A 20 11.24 4.82 -1.68
CA TYR A 20 9.94 4.18 -1.82
C TYR A 20 9.00 4.52 -0.65
N MET A 21 9.54 4.65 0.56
CA MET A 21 8.75 5.06 1.72
C MET A 21 8.22 6.49 1.56
N ASP A 22 9.03 7.40 1.04
CA ASP A 22 8.60 8.77 0.78
C ASP A 22 7.50 8.79 -0.27
N LEU A 23 7.69 8.08 -1.39
CA LEU A 23 6.70 8.01 -2.47
C LEU A 23 5.34 7.56 -1.93
N ILE A 24 5.30 6.46 -1.18
CA ILE A 24 4.05 5.91 -0.70
C ILE A 24 3.43 6.77 0.42
N SER A 25 4.23 7.50 1.21
CA SER A 25 3.70 8.37 2.29
C SER A 25 2.77 9.49 1.79
N HIS A 26 2.89 9.87 0.52
CA HIS A 26 2.05 10.89 -0.13
C HIS A 26 0.74 10.33 -0.71
N GLY A 27 0.43 9.04 -0.51
CA GLY A 27 -0.83 8.46 -1.00
C GLY A 27 -2.05 9.08 -0.33
N ASP A 28 -2.97 9.64 -1.12
CA ASP A 28 -4.21 10.25 -0.64
C ASP A 28 -5.18 9.23 -0.02
N ILE A 29 -5.30 8.03 -0.61
CA ILE A 29 -6.17 6.95 -0.15
C ILE A 29 -5.45 5.60 -0.32
N TRP A 30 -5.58 4.74 0.67
CA TRP A 30 -4.98 3.42 0.70
C TRP A 30 -6.04 2.33 0.69
N LEU A 31 -6.11 1.57 -0.41
CA LEU A 31 -7.04 0.46 -0.52
C LEU A 31 -6.39 -0.84 -0.05
N LEU A 32 -6.94 -1.44 1.00
CA LEU A 32 -6.41 -2.64 1.61
C LEU A 32 -7.30 -3.82 1.26
N ARG A 33 -6.77 -4.76 0.47
CA ARG A 33 -7.51 -5.96 0.05
C ARG A 33 -7.53 -7.05 1.14
N TYR A 34 -7.97 -6.67 2.33
CA TYR A 34 -8.29 -7.58 3.42
C TYR A 34 -9.38 -6.95 4.30
N ASP A 35 -9.95 -7.74 5.20
CA ASP A 35 -10.97 -7.30 6.15
C ASP A 35 -10.39 -7.28 7.57
N PHE A 36 -10.68 -6.23 8.32
CA PHE A 36 -10.16 -6.02 9.67
C PHE A 36 -10.66 -7.08 10.67
N VAL A 37 -11.78 -7.77 10.38
CA VAL A 37 -12.33 -8.83 11.25
C VAL A 37 -11.37 -10.02 11.39
N PHE A 38 -10.48 -10.23 10.41
CA PHE A 38 -9.53 -11.36 10.42
C PHE A 38 -8.13 -10.99 10.93
N GLU A 39 -7.88 -9.72 11.29
CA GLU A 39 -6.58 -9.26 11.76
C GLU A 39 -6.63 -8.79 13.22
N TYR A 40 -5.48 -8.88 13.90
CA TYR A 40 -5.31 -8.27 15.21
C TYR A 40 -5.46 -6.72 15.10
N PRO A 41 -6.24 -6.07 15.97
CA PRO A 41 -6.43 -4.62 15.92
C PRO A 41 -5.10 -3.88 16.06
N LYS A 42 -4.79 -3.03 15.09
CA LYS A 42 -3.61 -2.17 15.05
C LYS A 42 -4.02 -0.78 14.55
N PRO A 43 -3.29 0.28 14.93
CA PRO A 43 -3.52 1.61 14.37
C PRO A 43 -3.40 1.60 12.84
N ILE A 44 -4.33 2.30 12.18
CA ILE A 44 -4.31 2.56 10.74
C ILE A 44 -4.35 4.07 10.49
N MET A 45 -3.89 4.50 9.32
CA MET A 45 -4.03 5.89 8.90
C MET A 45 -5.50 6.21 8.54
N PRO A 46 -6.00 7.45 8.78
CA PRO A 46 -7.38 7.81 8.49
C PRO A 46 -7.82 7.64 7.02
N ASN A 47 -6.87 7.63 6.09
CA ASN A 47 -7.11 7.44 4.67
C ASN A 47 -6.97 5.98 4.19
N MET A 48 -6.87 5.02 5.10
CA MET A 48 -6.88 3.59 4.79
C MET A 48 -8.32 3.04 4.76
N VAL A 49 -8.67 2.37 3.67
CA VAL A 49 -10.00 1.80 3.41
C VAL A 49 -9.87 0.31 3.11
N PHE A 50 -10.56 -0.52 3.90
CA PHE A 50 -10.62 -1.96 3.67
C PHE A 50 -11.61 -2.28 2.54
N ILE A 51 -11.11 -2.98 1.52
CA ILE A 51 -11.87 -3.43 0.35
C ILE A 51 -11.83 -4.96 0.22
N GLY A 52 -11.77 -5.66 1.36
CA GLY A 52 -11.87 -7.11 1.43
C GLY A 52 -13.17 -7.64 0.80
N GLY A 53 -13.16 -8.90 0.36
CA GLY A 53 -14.35 -9.56 -0.20
C GLY A 53 -14.68 -9.22 -1.66
N ILE A 54 -13.98 -8.27 -2.28
CA ILE A 54 -14.09 -8.01 -3.73
C ILE A 54 -13.26 -9.07 -4.47
N ASN A 55 -13.92 -10.15 -4.87
CA ASN A 55 -13.33 -11.19 -5.70
C ASN A 55 -14.09 -11.27 -7.03
N CYS A 56 -13.37 -11.49 -8.12
CA CYS A 56 -13.99 -11.82 -9.40
C CYS A 56 -14.71 -13.17 -9.27
N ALA A 57 -15.81 -13.35 -10.00
CA ALA A 57 -16.33 -14.69 -10.23
C ALA A 57 -15.26 -15.51 -10.94
N ASP A 58 -15.07 -16.76 -10.52
CA ASP A 58 -14.18 -17.66 -11.23
C ASP A 58 -14.82 -17.92 -12.60
N SER A 59 -14.12 -17.57 -13.67
CA SER A 59 -14.58 -17.82 -15.03
C SER A 59 -14.38 -19.31 -15.33
N ALA A 60 -15.33 -20.14 -14.88
CA ALA A 60 -15.45 -21.54 -15.26
C ALA A 60 -16.07 -21.67 -16.66
#